data_AF-U3JFD1-F1
#
_entry.id   AF-U3JFD1-F1
#
_cell.length_a   1.000
_cell.length_b   1.000
_cell.length_c   1.000
_cell.angle_alpha   90.00
_cell.angle_beta   90.00
_cell.angle_gamma   90.00
#
_symmetry.space_group_name_H-M   'P 1'
#
loop_
_entity.id
_entity.type
_entity.pdbx_description
1 polymer ?
#
loop_
_entity_poly.entity_id
_entity_poly.type
_entity_poly.pdbx_seq_one_letter_code
_entity_poly.pdbx_strand_id
1 'polypeptide(L)'
;MSLPGTKNWGWGQKSLELCKSPTAQRWLLSHAGTRITWRGGESALHSPGHSVRWWWVWGAAAPMAPVTQHQIQKFHEDGFLVLERFFSAEECDSMRSQMQRIVAEMEVPPHCRTAFSTKEEEQLQAQGSSDYFLTSGDKIRFFFEKGVLDEKGNFLIPKEKSVSKVGHALHAYDPVFKQITHSPKVQELGRELGLERPVVVQSMYIFKQPGIGGEVTPHQDATFLHTEPLGRVLGFWIALEDATQENGCLWFIPGSHTNGIARRMVRAASGASTCVEFVGSEPAYDDKQFIPLPISKGGLILIHGEVVHKSELNSSESSRHVFTFHVMEAKGTTWSKENWLQPTPELPFPSLYT
;
A
#
# COMPACT_ATOMS: atom_id res chain seq x y z
N MET A 1 26.05 26.21 -35.49
CA MET A 1 25.38 26.48 -34.21
C MET A 1 25.17 25.16 -33.50
N SER A 2 25.88 24.96 -32.39
CA SER A 2 25.98 23.73 -31.60
C SER A 2 24.92 23.69 -30.49
N LEU A 3 24.24 22.55 -30.31
CA LEU A 3 23.39 22.24 -29.15
C LEU A 3 24.22 21.57 -28.04
N PRO A 4 23.96 21.82 -26.74
CA PRO A 4 24.76 21.26 -25.64
C PRO A 4 24.20 19.91 -25.16
N GLY A 5 25.07 18.92 -24.89
CA GLY A 5 24.66 17.70 -24.17
C GLY A 5 25.46 16.41 -24.39
N THR A 6 26.60 16.41 -25.07
CA THR A 6 27.43 15.20 -25.23
C THR A 6 28.42 15.04 -24.06
N LYS A 7 28.31 13.95 -23.30
CA LYS A 7 29.36 13.49 -22.36
C LYS A 7 30.14 12.34 -23.02
N ASN A 8 31.42 12.58 -23.30
CA ASN A 8 32.34 11.56 -23.81
C ASN A 8 32.92 10.76 -22.64
N TRP A 9 32.80 9.43 -22.69
CA TRP A 9 33.49 8.51 -21.79
C TRP A 9 34.56 7.76 -22.58
N GLY A 10 35.83 8.00 -22.25
CA GLY A 10 36.96 7.40 -22.97
C GLY A 10 37.47 6.14 -22.28
N TRP A 11 37.30 4.98 -22.93
CA TRP A 11 38.14 3.80 -22.75
C TRP A 11 38.35 3.16 -24.14
N GLY A 12 39.57 3.24 -24.67
CA GLY A 12 40.04 2.47 -25.85
C GLY A 12 39.35 2.77 -27.20
N GLN A 13 39.95 3.65 -28.00
CA GLN A 13 39.84 3.82 -29.48
C GLN A 13 38.48 3.64 -30.22
N LYS A 14 37.33 3.64 -29.55
CA LYS A 14 36.00 3.73 -30.14
C LYS A 14 35.12 4.65 -29.30
N SER A 15 34.85 5.85 -29.81
CA SER A 15 33.93 6.80 -29.18
C SER A 15 32.48 6.32 -29.35
N LEU A 16 31.77 6.17 -28.24
CA LEU A 16 30.34 5.86 -28.21
C LEU A 16 29.56 7.14 -27.86
N GLU A 17 28.42 7.36 -28.52
CA GLU A 17 27.52 8.48 -28.27
C GLU A 17 26.14 7.96 -27.84
N LEU A 18 25.53 8.63 -26.85
CA LEU A 18 24.13 8.41 -26.48
C LEU A 18 23.23 9.32 -27.34
N CYS A 19 22.33 8.71 -28.11
CA CYS A 19 21.31 9.42 -28.87
C CYS A 19 19.93 9.25 -28.23
N LYS A 20 19.24 10.37 -27.99
CA LYS A 20 17.87 10.39 -27.44
C LYS A 20 16.85 10.31 -28.57
N SER A 21 15.88 9.38 -28.46
CA SER A 21 14.73 9.35 -29.36
C SER A 21 13.82 10.57 -29.15
N PRO A 22 13.37 11.26 -30.21
CA PRO A 22 12.46 12.41 -30.08
C PRO A 22 11.07 12.06 -29.52
N THR A 23 10.64 10.80 -29.62
CA THR A 23 9.24 10.40 -29.35
C THR A 23 9.07 9.30 -28.30
N ALA A 24 10.11 8.54 -27.93
CA ALA A 24 9.93 7.30 -27.16
C ALA A 24 10.60 7.23 -25.77
N GLN A 25 11.18 8.31 -25.22
CA GLN A 25 11.98 8.27 -23.97
C GLN A 25 13.06 7.14 -23.94
N ARG A 26 13.50 6.67 -25.11
CA ARG A 26 14.53 5.63 -25.26
C ARG A 26 15.87 6.26 -25.62
N TRP A 27 16.94 5.63 -25.14
CA TRP A 27 18.33 5.99 -25.42
C TRP A 27 19.00 4.88 -26.21
N LEU A 28 19.79 5.25 -27.21
CA LEU A 28 20.54 4.31 -28.04
C LEU A 28 22.02 4.66 -27.96
N LEU A 29 22.87 3.68 -27.66
CA LEU A 29 24.33 3.83 -27.80
C LEU A 29 24.73 3.49 -29.23
N SER A 30 25.44 4.41 -29.89
CA SER A 30 26.00 4.19 -31.23
C SER A 30 27.48 4.60 -31.27
N HIS A 31 28.21 4.16 -32.30
CA HIS A 31 29.57 4.66 -32.52
C HIS A 31 29.49 6.09 -33.09
N ALA A 32 30.40 6.96 -32.65
CA ALA A 32 30.49 8.33 -33.12
C ALA A 32 30.56 8.39 -34.66
N GLY A 33 29.71 9.21 -35.27
CA GLY A 33 29.59 9.34 -36.74
C GLY A 33 28.55 8.45 -37.41
N THR A 34 27.84 7.59 -36.66
CA THR A 34 26.77 6.76 -37.22
C THR A 34 25.52 7.60 -37.53
N ARG A 35 25.04 7.59 -38.78
CA ARG A 35 23.82 8.32 -39.17
C ARG A 35 22.57 7.53 -38.75
N ILE A 36 21.85 8.01 -37.74
CA ILE A 36 20.63 7.37 -37.23
C ILE A 36 19.40 8.04 -37.84
N THR A 37 18.55 7.26 -38.51
CA THR A 37 17.25 7.70 -39.02
C THR A 37 16.12 7.01 -38.27
N TRP A 38 15.19 7.78 -37.71
CA TRP A 38 14.04 7.27 -36.97
C TRP A 38 12.83 7.19 -37.91
N ARG A 39 12.27 6.00 -38.14
CA ARG A 39 10.93 5.79 -38.72
C ARG A 39 10.05 5.08 -37.69
N GLY A 40 8.74 5.32 -37.75
CA GLY A 40 7.77 4.99 -36.71
C GLY A 40 7.99 3.63 -36.03
N GLY A 41 8.01 3.64 -34.70
CA GLY A 41 7.98 2.46 -33.84
C GLY A 41 9.25 1.62 -33.75
N GLU A 42 10.03 1.47 -34.82
CA GLU A 42 11.17 0.55 -34.88
C GLU A 42 12.37 1.16 -35.62
N SER A 43 13.54 1.14 -34.96
CA SER A 43 14.79 1.57 -35.58
C SER A 43 15.32 0.50 -36.53
N ALA A 44 15.38 0.78 -37.83
CA ALA A 44 16.14 -0.02 -38.79
C ALA A 44 17.43 0.72 -39.17
N LEU A 45 18.59 0.12 -38.89
CA LEU A 45 19.89 0.55 -39.41
C LEU A 45 20.32 -0.42 -40.51
N HIS A 46 20.70 0.11 -41.68
CA HIS A 46 21.38 -0.64 -42.73
C HIS A 46 22.89 -0.35 -42.65
N SER A 47 23.70 -1.40 -42.50
CA SER A 47 25.11 -1.42 -42.89
C SER A 47 25.51 -2.87 -43.17
N PRO A 48 26.14 -3.17 -44.33
CA PRO A 48 26.57 -4.52 -44.65
C PRO A 48 27.86 -4.85 -43.90
N GLY A 49 27.86 -5.92 -43.10
CA GLY A 49 29.09 -6.66 -42.81
C GLY A 49 29.49 -6.98 -41.36
N HIS A 50 28.77 -6.60 -40.31
CA HIS A 50 29.17 -6.99 -38.93
C HIS A 50 27.98 -7.33 -38.03
N SER A 51 28.02 -8.49 -37.37
CA SER A 51 27.01 -8.89 -36.37
C SER A 51 27.16 -8.03 -35.11
N VAL A 52 26.16 -7.20 -34.81
CA VAL A 52 26.08 -6.45 -33.56
C VAL A 52 25.31 -7.28 -32.54
N ARG A 53 25.95 -7.66 -31.43
CA ARG A 53 25.26 -8.27 -30.27
C ARG A 53 24.53 -7.17 -29.49
N TRP A 54 23.23 -7.35 -29.31
CA TRP A 54 22.37 -6.45 -28.55
C TRP A 54 22.44 -6.78 -27.05
N TRP A 55 22.67 -5.76 -26.23
CA TRP A 55 22.49 -5.84 -24.78
C TRP A 55 21.34 -4.91 -24.42
N TRP A 56 20.27 -5.46 -23.85
CA TRP A 56 19.21 -4.66 -23.26
C TRP A 56 19.72 -4.16 -21.91
N VAL A 57 20.09 -2.87 -21.85
CA VAL A 57 20.27 -2.19 -20.57
C VAL A 57 18.90 -1.66 -20.19
N TRP A 58 18.27 -2.28 -19.19
CA TRP A 58 17.11 -1.73 -18.53
C TRP A 58 17.54 -0.39 -17.93
N GLY A 59 17.09 0.72 -18.51
CA GLY A 59 17.32 2.04 -17.95
C GLY A 59 16.66 2.09 -16.57
N ALA A 60 17.44 2.41 -15.55
CA ALA A 60 16.91 2.76 -14.24
C ALA A 60 15.80 3.80 -14.43
N ALA A 61 14.65 3.57 -13.78
CA ALA A 61 13.60 4.57 -13.67
C ALA A 61 14.23 5.91 -13.28
N ALA A 62 13.76 7.01 -13.87
CA ALA A 62 14.22 8.34 -13.47
C ALA A 62 14.14 8.46 -11.94
N PRO A 63 15.18 8.97 -11.26
CA PRO A 63 15.13 9.10 -9.81
C PRO A 63 13.89 9.89 -9.42
N MET A 64 13.11 9.32 -8.51
CA MET A 64 11.98 10.00 -7.88
C MET A 64 12.44 11.38 -7.39
N ALA A 65 11.60 12.40 -7.57
CA ALA A 65 11.87 13.66 -6.89
C ALA A 65 11.79 13.38 -5.37
N PRO A 66 12.82 13.73 -4.58
CA PRO A 66 12.78 13.58 -3.14
C PRO A 66 11.59 14.36 -2.55
N VAL A 67 11.02 13.87 -1.45
CA VAL A 67 9.89 14.57 -0.82
C VAL A 67 10.39 15.90 -0.30
N THR A 68 9.68 16.97 -0.67
CA THR A 68 10.10 18.33 -0.32
C THR A 68 9.84 18.61 1.16
N GLN A 69 10.64 19.49 1.75
CA GLN A 69 10.40 19.96 3.13
C GLN A 69 9.00 20.56 3.30
N HIS A 70 8.45 21.18 2.26
CA HIS A 70 7.08 21.68 2.29
C HIS A 70 6.05 20.56 2.39
N GLN A 71 6.25 19.44 1.67
CA GLN A 71 5.38 18.26 1.78
C GLN A 71 5.47 17.60 3.15
N ILE A 72 6.67 17.52 3.74
CA ILE A 72 6.86 17.02 5.11
C ILE A 72 6.14 17.92 6.12
N GLN A 73 6.28 19.24 6.01
CA GLN A 73 5.56 20.19 6.86
C GLN A 73 4.03 20.01 6.72
N LYS A 74 3.54 19.86 5.48
CA LYS A 74 2.12 19.59 5.23
C LYS A 74 1.64 18.29 5.88
N PHE A 75 2.46 17.22 5.86
CA PHE A 75 2.16 15.99 6.58
C PHE A 75 1.98 16.22 8.08
N HIS A 76 2.86 17.02 8.69
CA HIS A 76 2.77 17.35 10.12
C HIS A 76 1.56 18.24 10.46
N GLU A 77 1.16 19.13 9.55
CA GLU A 77 0.00 20.02 9.72
C GLU A 77 -1.33 19.28 9.53
N ASP A 78 -1.46 18.47 8.47
CA ASP A 78 -2.72 17.84 8.09
C ASP A 78 -2.91 16.45 8.72
N GLY A 79 -1.82 15.76 9.08
CA GLY A 79 -1.85 14.37 9.55
C GLY A 79 -1.88 13.34 8.41
N PHE A 80 -1.85 13.79 7.15
CA PHE A 80 -1.73 12.92 5.98
C PHE A 80 -0.99 13.65 4.85
N LEU A 81 -0.47 12.90 3.88
CA LEU A 81 0.22 13.47 2.72
C LEU A 81 -0.03 12.64 1.47
N VAL A 82 -0.42 13.31 0.39
CA VAL A 82 -0.61 12.70 -0.94
C VAL A 82 0.66 12.86 -1.78
N LEU A 83 1.19 11.75 -2.26
CA LEU A 83 2.31 11.66 -3.18
C LEU A 83 1.84 10.99 -4.46
N GLU A 84 1.46 11.82 -5.43
CA GLU A 84 1.02 11.35 -6.75
C GLU A 84 2.14 10.64 -7.50
N ARG A 85 1.80 9.54 -8.18
CA ARG A 85 2.73 8.76 -9.02
C ARG A 85 4.00 8.30 -8.29
N PHE A 86 3.88 7.97 -7.01
CA PHE A 86 4.99 7.41 -6.22
C PHE A 86 5.39 5.99 -6.68
N PHE A 87 4.41 5.21 -7.11
CA PHE A 87 4.57 3.91 -7.75
C PHE A 87 4.27 3.99 -9.24
N SER A 88 5.01 3.22 -10.03
CA SER A 88 4.78 3.09 -11.46
C SER A 88 3.53 2.23 -11.73
N ALA A 89 2.96 2.38 -12.92
CA ALA A 89 1.81 1.57 -13.31
C ALA A 89 2.15 0.07 -13.31
N GLU A 90 3.38 -0.28 -13.70
CA GLU A 90 3.90 -1.66 -13.73
C GLU A 90 4.03 -2.25 -12.33
N GLU A 91 4.49 -1.47 -11.34
CA GLU A 91 4.54 -1.93 -9.95
C GLU A 91 3.14 -2.21 -9.41
N CYS A 92 2.18 -1.33 -9.71
CA CYS A 92 0.78 -1.54 -9.36
C CYS A 92 0.20 -2.79 -10.03
N ASP A 93 0.43 -2.97 -11.35
CA ASP A 93 -0.08 -4.12 -12.09
C ASP A 93 0.56 -5.44 -11.65
N SER A 94 1.83 -5.41 -11.23
CA SER A 94 2.52 -6.55 -10.62
C SER A 94 1.83 -6.99 -9.33
N MET A 95 1.55 -6.05 -8.42
CA MET A 95 0.81 -6.33 -7.17
C MET A 95 -0.60 -6.85 -7.44
N ARG A 96 -1.32 -6.27 -8.42
CA ARG A 96 -2.67 -6.73 -8.80
C ARG A 96 -2.64 -8.14 -9.38
N SER A 97 -1.72 -8.41 -10.30
CA SER A 97 -1.57 -9.73 -10.93
C SER A 97 -1.20 -10.79 -9.89
N GLN A 98 -0.36 -10.45 -8.92
CA GLN A 98 -0.01 -11.35 -7.84
C GLN A 98 -1.20 -11.63 -6.92
N MET A 99 -1.96 -10.59 -6.54
CA MET A 99 -3.16 -10.78 -5.74
C MET A 99 -4.23 -11.63 -6.45
N GLN A 100 -4.39 -11.49 -7.77
CA GLN A 100 -5.29 -12.35 -8.55
C GLN A 100 -4.90 -13.83 -8.44
N ARG A 101 -3.60 -14.16 -8.45
CA ARG A 101 -3.12 -15.54 -8.25
C ARG A 101 -3.40 -16.03 -6.83
N ILE A 102 -3.08 -15.21 -5.82
CA ILE A 102 -3.34 -15.51 -4.41
C ILE A 102 -4.83 -15.81 -4.18
N VAL A 103 -5.73 -15.03 -4.79
CA VAL A 103 -7.19 -15.24 -4.69
C VAL A 103 -7.65 -16.47 -5.47
N ALA A 104 -7.06 -16.75 -6.64
CA ALA A 104 -7.41 -17.94 -7.42
C ALA A 104 -7.10 -19.24 -6.62
N GLU A 105 -5.96 -19.25 -5.95
CA GLU A 105 -5.47 -20.35 -5.09
C GLU A 105 -6.08 -20.33 -3.67
N MET A 106 -6.98 -19.38 -3.37
CA MET A 106 -7.60 -19.24 -2.06
C MET A 106 -8.40 -20.50 -1.68
N GLU A 107 -7.96 -21.13 -0.59
CA GLU A 107 -8.71 -22.15 0.13
C GLU A 107 -9.01 -21.68 1.56
N VAL A 108 -10.28 -21.34 1.82
CA VAL A 108 -10.77 -20.99 3.16
C VAL A 108 -11.91 -21.93 3.54
N PRO A 109 -11.73 -22.80 4.55
CA PRO A 109 -12.79 -23.65 5.06
C PRO A 109 -14.03 -22.82 5.46
N PRO A 110 -15.26 -23.29 5.24
CA PRO A 110 -16.47 -22.51 5.54
C PRO A 110 -16.52 -21.91 6.96
N HIS A 111 -16.07 -22.66 7.97
CA HIS A 111 -16.03 -22.20 9.37
C HIS A 111 -15.00 -21.08 9.64
N CYS A 112 -14.05 -20.87 8.73
CA CYS A 112 -13.04 -19.81 8.77
C CYS A 112 -13.40 -18.61 7.89
N ARG A 113 -14.54 -18.63 7.20
CA ARG A 113 -14.95 -17.52 6.33
C ARG A 113 -15.57 -16.43 7.19
N THR A 114 -14.80 -15.37 7.40
CA THR A 114 -15.13 -14.26 8.29
C THR A 114 -15.60 -13.06 7.48
N ALA A 115 -16.71 -12.45 7.89
CA ALA A 115 -17.11 -11.15 7.35
C ALA A 115 -16.26 -10.06 7.99
N PHE A 116 -15.76 -9.12 7.18
CA PHE A 116 -15.09 -7.92 7.67
C PHE A 116 -16.13 -6.90 8.17
N SER A 117 -15.89 -6.31 9.34
CA SER A 117 -16.67 -5.18 9.84
C SER A 117 -15.80 -4.29 10.71
N THR A 118 -16.02 -2.97 10.65
CA THR A 118 -15.47 -2.00 11.61
C THR A 118 -16.44 -1.66 12.74
N LYS A 119 -17.66 -2.22 12.71
CA LYS A 119 -18.70 -1.97 13.71
C LYS A 119 -18.55 -2.94 14.89
N GLU A 120 -18.66 -2.39 16.08
CA GLU A 120 -18.46 -3.07 17.36
C GLU A 120 -19.40 -4.29 17.50
N GLU A 121 -20.70 -4.10 17.33
CA GLU A 121 -21.73 -5.16 17.49
C GLU A 121 -21.51 -6.40 16.60
N GLU A 122 -20.86 -6.23 15.45
CA GLU A 122 -20.68 -7.27 14.45
C GLU A 122 -19.40 -8.10 14.66
N GLN A 123 -18.37 -7.52 15.29
CA GLN A 123 -17.15 -8.25 15.66
C GLN A 123 -17.37 -9.19 16.85
N LEU A 124 -18.40 -8.94 17.67
CA LEU A 124 -18.74 -9.71 18.87
C LEU A 124 -19.45 -11.05 18.57
N GLN A 125 -19.99 -11.26 17.36
CA GLN A 125 -20.92 -12.38 17.09
C GLN A 125 -20.32 -13.69 16.54
N ALA A 126 -19.01 -13.80 16.34
CA ALA A 126 -18.45 -14.98 15.66
C ALA A 126 -17.21 -15.59 16.34
N GLN A 127 -17.43 -16.51 17.29
CA GLN A 127 -16.36 -17.18 18.06
C GLN A 127 -15.30 -17.88 17.18
N GLY A 128 -15.71 -18.62 16.13
CA GLY A 128 -14.77 -19.30 15.21
C GLY A 128 -14.09 -18.37 14.18
N SER A 129 -14.73 -17.23 13.88
CA SER A 129 -14.19 -16.15 13.04
C SER A 129 -13.10 -15.37 13.76
N SER A 130 -13.21 -15.26 15.07
CA SER A 130 -12.36 -14.40 15.88
C SER A 130 -10.94 -14.94 16.05
N ASP A 131 -10.76 -16.26 16.20
CA ASP A 131 -9.42 -16.89 16.23
C ASP A 131 -8.71 -16.77 14.87
N TYR A 132 -9.45 -16.91 13.77
CA TYR A 132 -8.92 -16.73 12.42
C TYR A 132 -8.46 -15.28 12.19
N PHE A 133 -9.13 -14.29 12.78
CA PHE A 133 -8.66 -12.91 12.77
C PHE A 133 -7.45 -12.71 13.70
N LEU A 134 -7.55 -13.06 14.98
CA LEU A 134 -6.50 -12.77 15.97
C LEU A 134 -5.15 -13.40 15.64
N THR A 135 -5.15 -14.61 15.07
CA THR A 135 -3.92 -15.33 14.71
C THR A 135 -3.46 -15.06 13.27
N SER A 136 -3.98 -14.02 12.62
CA SER A 136 -3.63 -13.66 11.24
C SER A 136 -2.45 -12.69 11.11
N GLY A 137 -1.93 -12.16 12.24
CA GLY A 137 -0.88 -11.15 12.25
C GLY A 137 0.38 -11.53 11.48
N ASP A 138 0.70 -12.82 11.45
CA ASP A 138 1.84 -13.42 10.76
C ASP A 138 1.40 -14.45 9.70
N LYS A 139 0.26 -14.19 9.04
CA LYS A 139 -0.29 -15.04 7.96
C LYS A 139 -0.81 -14.20 6.79
N ILE A 140 -1.04 -14.87 5.65
CA ILE A 140 -1.84 -14.34 4.54
C ILE A 140 -3.20 -15.06 4.60
N ARG A 141 -4.22 -14.32 5.02
CA ARG A 141 -5.59 -14.79 5.28
C ARG A 141 -6.60 -13.86 4.61
N PHE A 142 -7.80 -14.39 4.37
CA PHE A 142 -8.83 -13.73 3.58
C PHE A 142 -10.03 -13.37 4.45
N PHE A 143 -10.55 -12.16 4.26
CA PHE A 143 -11.71 -11.63 4.95
C PHE A 143 -12.72 -11.15 3.91
N PHE A 144 -13.98 -11.49 4.10
CA PHE A 144 -15.02 -11.36 3.08
C PHE A 144 -15.95 -10.18 3.35
N GLU A 145 -16.60 -9.67 2.31
CA GLU A 145 -17.61 -8.62 2.44
C GLU A 145 -18.82 -9.10 3.26
N LYS A 146 -19.52 -8.17 3.91
CA LYS A 146 -20.74 -8.51 4.66
C LYS A 146 -21.84 -8.96 3.69
N GLY A 147 -22.59 -10.00 4.07
CA GLY A 147 -23.76 -10.45 3.31
C GLY A 147 -23.45 -11.27 2.06
N VAL A 148 -22.19 -11.66 1.83
CA VAL A 148 -21.79 -12.54 0.71
C VAL A 148 -21.73 -14.02 1.07
N LEU A 149 -22.03 -14.36 2.33
CA LEU A 149 -22.03 -15.71 2.87
C LEU A 149 -23.44 -16.07 3.38
N ASP A 150 -23.87 -17.32 3.18
CA ASP A 150 -25.07 -17.87 3.82
C ASP A 150 -24.81 -18.28 5.29
N GLU A 151 -25.85 -18.75 6.00
CA GLU A 151 -25.75 -19.20 7.40
C GLU A 151 -24.79 -20.39 7.61
N LYS A 152 -24.46 -21.12 6.54
CA LYS A 152 -23.52 -22.26 6.55
C LYS A 152 -22.11 -21.84 6.11
N GLY A 153 -21.89 -20.55 5.83
CA GLY A 153 -20.63 -20.00 5.35
C GLY A 153 -20.36 -20.27 3.86
N ASN A 154 -21.34 -20.65 3.05
CA ASN A 154 -21.16 -20.79 1.59
C ASN A 154 -21.25 -19.43 0.90
N PHE A 155 -20.48 -19.25 -0.16
CA PHE A 155 -20.51 -18.02 -0.95
C PHE A 155 -21.81 -17.88 -1.74
N LEU A 156 -22.45 -16.72 -1.63
CA LEU A 156 -23.64 -16.34 -2.40
C LEU A 156 -23.30 -15.77 -3.78
N ILE A 157 -22.06 -15.33 -3.97
CA ILE A 157 -21.48 -14.83 -5.22
C ILE A 157 -20.12 -15.50 -5.46
N PRO A 158 -19.48 -15.38 -6.64
CA PRO A 158 -18.16 -15.98 -6.86
C PRO A 158 -17.15 -15.55 -5.79
N LYS A 159 -16.38 -16.52 -5.25
CA LYS A 159 -15.50 -16.32 -4.07
C LYS A 159 -14.51 -15.16 -4.26
N GLU A 160 -14.02 -14.98 -5.47
CA GLU A 160 -13.08 -13.93 -5.88
C GLU A 160 -13.70 -12.52 -5.85
N LYS A 161 -15.03 -12.43 -5.97
CA LYS A 161 -15.79 -11.19 -5.82
C LYS A 161 -16.27 -10.95 -4.39
N SER A 162 -16.16 -11.95 -3.51
CA SER A 162 -16.55 -11.86 -2.11
C SER A 162 -15.46 -11.30 -1.20
N VAL A 163 -14.20 -11.26 -1.65
CA VAL A 163 -13.08 -10.85 -0.79
C VAL A 163 -13.11 -9.34 -0.55
N SER A 164 -13.14 -8.93 0.71
CA SER A 164 -13.01 -7.54 1.13
C SER A 164 -11.55 -7.15 1.29
N LYS A 165 -10.80 -7.98 2.03
CA LYS A 165 -9.36 -7.78 2.26
C LYS A 165 -8.58 -9.08 2.44
N VAL A 166 -7.27 -8.98 2.21
CA VAL A 166 -6.28 -10.01 2.54
C VAL A 166 -5.25 -9.44 3.50
N GLY A 167 -4.91 -10.15 4.57
CA GLY A 167 -3.97 -9.68 5.58
C GLY A 167 -3.45 -10.82 6.48
N HIS A 168 -2.50 -10.60 7.38
CA HIS A 168 -1.90 -9.29 7.71
C HIS A 168 -0.37 -9.25 7.44
N ALA A 169 0.19 -10.28 6.79
CA ALA A 169 1.64 -10.43 6.58
C ALA A 169 2.07 -10.60 5.11
N LEU A 170 1.34 -10.01 4.15
CA LEU A 170 1.76 -9.95 2.74
C LEU A 170 3.18 -9.38 2.59
N HIS A 171 3.53 -8.34 3.34
CA HIS A 171 4.87 -7.72 3.33
C HIS A 171 6.01 -8.68 3.72
N ALA A 172 5.71 -9.78 4.43
CA ALA A 172 6.71 -10.71 4.92
C ALA A 172 6.82 -11.97 4.05
N TYR A 173 5.68 -12.53 3.64
CA TYR A 173 5.61 -13.86 3.03
C TYR A 173 5.38 -13.86 1.52
N ASP A 174 4.81 -12.78 0.95
CA ASP A 174 4.69 -12.69 -0.50
C ASP A 174 5.88 -11.92 -1.10
N PRO A 175 6.63 -12.48 -2.06
CA PRO A 175 7.81 -11.83 -2.63
C PRO A 175 7.54 -10.48 -3.29
N VAL A 176 6.38 -10.32 -3.97
CA VAL A 176 6.05 -9.07 -4.68
C VAL A 176 5.73 -7.97 -3.67
N PHE A 177 4.86 -8.25 -2.71
CA PHE A 177 4.50 -7.26 -1.67
C PHE A 177 5.70 -6.93 -0.78
N LYS A 178 6.54 -7.92 -0.43
CA LYS A 178 7.79 -7.69 0.29
C LYS A 178 8.74 -6.78 -0.48
N GLN A 179 8.94 -7.02 -1.77
CA GLN A 179 9.81 -6.18 -2.60
C GLN A 179 9.31 -4.73 -2.66
N ILE A 180 7.99 -4.52 -2.77
CA ILE A 180 7.40 -3.18 -2.79
C ILE A 180 7.56 -2.48 -1.42
N THR A 181 7.21 -3.15 -0.33
CA THR A 181 7.32 -2.61 1.04
C THR A 181 8.74 -2.21 1.38
N HIS A 182 9.74 -3.03 1.03
CA HIS A 182 11.15 -2.77 1.31
C HIS A 182 11.88 -2.08 0.14
N SER A 183 11.16 -1.51 -0.83
CA SER A 183 11.80 -0.86 -1.98
C SER A 183 12.64 0.35 -1.56
N PRO A 184 13.72 0.67 -2.30
CA PRO A 184 14.60 1.80 -1.95
C PRO A 184 13.86 3.13 -1.75
N LYS A 185 12.84 3.41 -2.56
CA LYS A 185 12.01 4.64 -2.45
C LYS A 185 11.17 4.70 -1.17
N VAL A 186 10.63 3.58 -0.70
CA VAL A 186 9.90 3.54 0.58
C VAL A 186 10.86 3.74 1.74
N GLN A 187 12.03 3.12 1.68
CA GLN A 187 13.06 3.32 2.71
C GLN A 187 13.59 4.76 2.72
N GLU A 188 13.83 5.36 1.56
CA GLU A 188 14.26 6.75 1.44
C GLU A 188 13.21 7.70 2.01
N LEU A 189 11.92 7.50 1.67
CA LEU A 189 10.82 8.24 2.28
C LEU A 189 10.79 8.10 3.81
N GLY A 190 11.00 6.88 4.34
CA GLY A 190 11.11 6.67 5.78
C GLY A 190 12.24 7.49 6.42
N ARG A 191 13.40 7.60 5.75
CA ARG A 191 14.54 8.41 6.21
C ARG A 191 14.23 9.91 6.13
N GLU A 192 13.57 10.36 5.07
CA GLU A 192 13.14 11.76 4.93
C GLU A 192 12.12 12.18 6.00
N LEU A 193 11.27 11.24 6.44
CA LEU A 193 10.36 11.43 7.57
C LEU A 193 11.04 11.32 8.95
N GLY A 194 12.34 11.05 8.99
CA GLY A 194 13.12 10.95 10.22
C GLY A 194 12.94 9.65 11.00
N LEU A 195 12.44 8.58 10.37
CA LEU A 195 12.35 7.27 11.01
C LEU A 195 13.76 6.68 11.22
N GLU A 196 14.08 6.32 12.45
CA GLU A 196 15.38 5.80 12.87
C GLU A 196 15.40 4.27 12.90
N ARG A 197 14.39 3.64 13.50
CA ARG A 197 14.24 2.17 13.53
C ARG A 197 12.83 1.74 13.12
N PRO A 198 12.39 2.05 11.89
CA PRO A 198 11.09 1.64 11.41
C PRO A 198 10.99 0.12 11.26
N VAL A 199 9.94 -0.46 11.81
CA VAL A 199 9.55 -1.87 11.61
C VAL A 199 8.16 -1.95 10.99
N VAL A 200 7.92 -2.93 10.12
CA VAL A 200 6.61 -3.15 9.51
C VAL A 200 5.76 -4.00 10.45
N VAL A 201 4.63 -3.47 10.91
CA VAL A 201 3.78 -4.17 11.90
C VAL A 201 2.64 -4.93 11.25
N GLN A 202 2.18 -4.48 10.09
CA GLN A 202 1.02 -5.04 9.41
C GLN A 202 1.04 -4.65 7.92
N SER A 203 0.45 -5.49 7.09
CA SER A 203 0.11 -5.16 5.70
C SER A 203 -1.21 -5.80 5.28
N MET A 204 -2.00 -5.08 4.49
CA MET A 204 -3.27 -5.57 3.95
C MET A 204 -3.40 -5.22 2.48
N TYR A 205 -4.18 -6.02 1.77
CA TYR A 205 -4.74 -5.69 0.46
C TYR A 205 -6.23 -5.45 0.61
N ILE A 206 -6.75 -4.34 0.09
CA ILE A 206 -8.17 -3.96 0.20
C ILE A 206 -8.74 -3.89 -1.22
N PHE A 207 -9.80 -4.65 -1.49
CA PHE A 207 -10.36 -4.77 -2.84
C PHE A 207 -11.36 -3.67 -3.17
N LYS A 208 -12.22 -3.31 -2.22
CA LYS A 208 -13.40 -2.45 -2.45
C LYS A 208 -14.13 -2.88 -3.72
N GLN A 209 -14.78 -4.04 -3.63
CA GLN A 209 -15.47 -4.67 -4.76
C GLN A 209 -16.55 -3.74 -5.35
N PRO A 210 -16.81 -3.79 -6.67
CA PRO A 210 -17.87 -3.02 -7.31
C PRO A 210 -19.24 -3.26 -6.66
N GLY A 211 -19.99 -2.20 -6.40
CA GLY A 211 -21.36 -2.22 -5.84
C GLY A 211 -21.52 -2.74 -4.41
N ILE A 212 -20.59 -3.56 -3.90
CA ILE A 212 -20.69 -4.22 -2.59
C ILE A 212 -19.53 -3.90 -1.63
N GLY A 213 -18.51 -3.16 -2.08
CA GLY A 213 -17.33 -2.86 -1.28
C GLY A 213 -17.70 -2.03 -0.04
N GLY A 214 -17.65 -2.66 1.14
CA GLY A 214 -18.17 -2.11 2.39
C GLY A 214 -17.53 -0.78 2.81
N GLU A 215 -18.32 0.09 3.44
CA GLU A 215 -17.82 1.32 4.06
C GLU A 215 -16.77 1.03 5.15
N VAL A 216 -15.90 2.00 5.40
CA VAL A 216 -15.00 2.01 6.56
C VAL A 216 -15.36 3.24 7.36
N THR A 217 -15.95 3.03 8.53
CA THR A 217 -16.40 4.10 9.44
C THR A 217 -15.23 4.97 9.91
N PRO A 218 -15.47 6.23 10.32
CA PRO A 218 -14.45 7.08 10.95
C PRO A 218 -13.66 6.36 12.03
N HIS A 219 -12.34 6.42 11.93
CA HIS A 219 -11.43 5.85 12.92
C HIS A 219 -10.03 6.50 12.82
N GLN A 220 -9.21 6.18 13.82
CA GLN A 220 -7.77 6.45 13.86
C GLN A 220 -7.03 5.10 13.93
N ASP A 221 -5.96 4.90 13.15
CA ASP A 221 -5.22 3.63 13.12
C ASP A 221 -4.62 3.26 14.49
N ALA A 222 -4.20 4.26 15.27
CA ALA A 222 -3.68 4.09 16.63
C ALA A 222 -4.72 3.52 17.63
N THR A 223 -6.01 3.49 17.26
CA THR A 223 -7.06 2.73 17.96
C THR A 223 -6.76 1.23 17.95
N PHE A 224 -6.24 0.71 16.84
CA PHE A 224 -5.99 -0.72 16.60
C PHE A 224 -4.51 -1.10 16.79
N LEU A 225 -3.61 -0.16 16.50
CA LEU A 225 -2.15 -0.31 16.50
C LEU A 225 -1.53 0.62 17.55
N HIS A 226 -1.94 0.47 18.81
CA HIS A 226 -1.58 1.39 19.88
C HIS A 226 -0.12 1.29 20.31
N THR A 227 0.51 2.44 20.58
CA THR A 227 1.89 2.55 21.03
C THR A 227 2.02 3.58 22.15
N GLU A 228 3.03 3.41 22.99
CA GLU A 228 3.44 4.40 23.97
C GLU A 228 4.87 4.89 23.68
N PRO A 229 5.09 6.19 23.43
CA PRO A 229 4.06 7.22 23.23
C PRO A 229 3.30 7.02 21.91
N LEU A 230 2.20 7.76 21.73
CA LEU A 230 1.51 7.92 20.44
C LEU A 230 2.39 8.68 19.42
N GLY A 231 1.91 8.82 18.17
CA GLY A 231 2.67 9.43 17.06
C GLY A 231 3.80 8.56 16.52
N ARG A 232 3.76 7.24 16.79
CA ARG A 232 4.82 6.29 16.41
C ARG A 232 4.40 5.30 15.33
N VAL A 233 3.17 5.37 14.84
CA VAL A 233 2.64 4.52 13.77
C VAL A 233 2.29 5.37 12.55
N LEU A 234 2.65 4.87 11.37
CA LEU A 234 2.45 5.51 10.07
C LEU A 234 1.86 4.49 9.09
N GLY A 235 0.74 4.83 8.47
CA GLY A 235 0.14 4.06 7.37
C GLY A 235 0.68 4.50 6.01
N PHE A 236 1.00 3.53 5.17
CA PHE A 236 1.33 3.71 3.75
C PHE A 236 0.20 3.11 2.93
N TRP A 237 -0.61 3.94 2.30
CA TRP A 237 -1.75 3.50 1.50
C TRP A 237 -1.47 3.72 0.02
N ILE A 238 -1.44 2.65 -0.77
CA ILE A 238 -1.00 2.68 -2.17
C ILE A 238 -2.18 2.39 -3.09
N ALA A 239 -2.55 3.35 -3.94
CA ALA A 239 -3.55 3.17 -4.98
C ALA A 239 -3.03 2.22 -6.08
N LEU A 240 -3.63 1.05 -6.22
CA LEU A 240 -3.33 0.12 -7.32
C LEU A 240 -4.26 0.32 -8.52
N GLU A 241 -5.34 1.05 -8.30
CA GLU A 241 -6.30 1.57 -9.27
C GLU A 241 -6.58 3.03 -8.92
N ASP A 242 -7.21 3.78 -9.83
CA ASP A 242 -7.70 5.11 -9.51
C ASP A 242 -8.73 5.02 -8.37
N ALA A 243 -8.56 5.86 -7.36
CA ALA A 243 -9.51 6.00 -6.27
C ALA A 243 -10.27 7.31 -6.45
N THR A 244 -11.56 7.21 -6.70
CA THR A 244 -12.49 8.32 -6.91
C THR A 244 -13.50 8.36 -5.77
N GLN A 245 -14.31 9.42 -5.68
CA GLN A 245 -15.34 9.47 -4.64
C GLN A 245 -16.39 8.37 -4.84
N GLU A 246 -16.71 8.04 -6.09
CA GLU A 246 -17.72 7.05 -6.47
C GLU A 246 -17.29 5.62 -6.13
N ASN A 247 -15.99 5.31 -6.20
CA ASN A 247 -15.45 3.99 -5.87
C ASN A 247 -14.86 3.88 -4.44
N GLY A 248 -15.09 4.89 -3.60
CA GLY A 248 -14.71 4.89 -2.19
C GLY A 248 -13.25 5.24 -1.93
N CYS A 249 -12.82 6.42 -2.41
CA CYS A 249 -11.58 7.07 -1.96
C CYS A 249 -11.61 7.34 -0.45
N LEU A 250 -10.44 7.67 0.10
CA LEU A 250 -10.33 8.05 1.50
C LEU A 250 -10.86 9.48 1.72
N TRP A 251 -11.32 9.72 2.94
CA TRP A 251 -11.71 11.02 3.45
C TRP A 251 -11.00 11.26 4.78
N PHE A 252 -10.55 12.49 5.03
CA PHE A 252 -9.78 12.84 6.23
C PHE A 252 -10.31 14.10 6.90
N ILE A 253 -10.12 14.22 8.21
CA ILE A 253 -10.22 15.49 8.93
C ILE A 253 -8.80 16.05 9.12
N PRO A 254 -8.39 17.09 8.36
CA PRO A 254 -7.04 17.66 8.49
C PRO A 254 -6.77 18.19 9.90
N GLY A 255 -5.59 17.88 10.45
CA GLY A 255 -5.15 18.34 11.78
C GLY A 255 -5.75 17.57 12.97
N SER A 256 -6.60 16.57 12.72
CA SER A 256 -7.26 15.78 13.77
C SER A 256 -6.31 14.88 14.58
N HIS A 257 -5.07 14.69 14.12
CA HIS A 257 -4.06 13.83 14.73
C HIS A 257 -3.38 14.39 15.97
N THR A 258 -3.77 15.58 16.43
CA THR A 258 -3.05 16.33 17.49
C THR A 258 -3.61 16.13 18.89
N ASN A 259 -4.74 15.42 19.04
CA ASN A 259 -5.46 15.28 20.32
C ASN A 259 -5.49 13.84 20.86
N GLY A 260 -4.57 12.98 20.43
CA GLY A 260 -4.53 11.57 20.82
C GLY A 260 -5.71 10.77 20.24
N ILE A 261 -6.10 9.68 20.91
CA ILE A 261 -7.20 8.79 20.49
C ILE A 261 -8.29 8.71 21.57
N ALA A 262 -9.55 8.57 21.14
CA ALA A 262 -10.70 8.45 22.05
C ALA A 262 -11.12 7.00 22.33
N ARG A 263 -10.64 6.06 21.53
CA ARG A 263 -10.99 4.64 21.59
C ARG A 263 -9.76 3.77 21.37
N ARG A 264 -9.76 2.56 21.94
CA ARG A 264 -8.78 1.50 21.68
C ARG A 264 -9.50 0.17 21.47
N MET A 265 -9.04 -0.62 20.51
CA MET A 265 -9.36 -2.04 20.41
C MET A 265 -8.30 -2.82 21.20
N VAL A 266 -8.74 -3.60 22.18
CA VAL A 266 -7.90 -4.46 23.00
C VAL A 266 -8.31 -5.92 22.83
N ARG A 267 -7.40 -6.86 23.04
CA ARG A 267 -7.78 -8.27 23.18
C ARG A 267 -8.61 -8.46 24.43
N ALA A 268 -9.70 -9.20 24.28
CA ALA A 268 -10.53 -9.58 25.40
C ALA A 268 -9.78 -10.50 26.37
N ALA A 269 -10.24 -10.53 27.62
CA ALA A 269 -9.70 -11.44 28.62
C ALA A 269 -9.95 -12.91 28.26
N SER A 270 -9.09 -13.81 28.76
CA SER A 270 -9.29 -15.25 28.56
C SER A 270 -10.65 -15.69 29.10
N GLY A 271 -11.46 -16.33 28.26
CA GLY A 271 -12.82 -16.79 28.60
C GLY A 271 -13.95 -15.81 28.28
N ALA A 272 -13.65 -14.65 27.69
CA ALA A 272 -14.67 -13.75 27.17
C ALA A 272 -15.43 -14.37 25.97
N SER A 273 -16.67 -13.92 25.76
CA SER A 273 -17.51 -14.34 24.62
C SER A 273 -17.02 -13.81 23.28
N THR A 274 -16.07 -12.87 23.29
CA THR A 274 -15.50 -12.22 22.11
C THR A 274 -13.99 -12.20 22.26
N CYS A 275 -13.23 -12.05 21.18
CA CYS A 275 -11.77 -12.03 21.29
C CYS A 275 -11.16 -10.62 21.28
N VAL A 276 -11.98 -9.60 21.01
CA VAL A 276 -11.62 -8.19 21.16
C VAL A 276 -12.72 -7.42 21.89
N GLU A 277 -12.32 -6.34 22.55
CA GLU A 277 -13.17 -5.37 23.24
C GLU A 277 -12.73 -3.96 22.85
N PHE A 278 -13.66 -3.01 22.86
CA PHE A 278 -13.34 -1.60 22.68
C PHE A 278 -13.36 -0.88 24.03
N VAL A 279 -12.28 -0.16 24.33
CA VAL A 279 -12.16 0.71 25.51
C VAL A 279 -12.27 2.15 25.03
N GLY A 280 -13.24 2.88 25.57
CA GLY A 280 -13.63 4.21 25.06
C GLY A 280 -14.57 4.12 23.87
N SER A 281 -14.89 5.25 23.27
CA SER A 281 -15.86 5.37 22.18
C SER A 281 -15.41 6.42 21.18
N GLU A 282 -15.63 6.19 19.88
CA GLU A 282 -15.40 7.25 18.90
C GLU A 282 -16.35 8.41 19.18
N PRO A 283 -15.87 9.66 19.13
CA PRO A 283 -16.76 10.79 19.14
C PRO A 283 -17.55 10.83 17.83
N ALA A 284 -18.71 11.48 17.87
CA ALA A 284 -19.39 11.84 16.64
C ALA A 284 -18.58 12.94 15.92
N TYR A 285 -18.25 12.71 14.65
CA TYR A 285 -17.59 13.68 13.79
C TYR A 285 -18.63 14.33 12.87
N ASP A 286 -18.55 15.64 12.64
CA ASP A 286 -19.39 16.30 11.63
C ASP A 286 -18.84 15.94 10.24
N ASP A 287 -19.68 15.38 9.38
CA ASP A 287 -19.31 15.00 8.01
C ASP A 287 -18.71 16.16 7.21
N LYS A 288 -19.06 17.42 7.53
CA LYS A 288 -18.51 18.62 6.90
C LYS A 288 -17.02 18.85 7.19
N GLN A 289 -16.47 18.19 8.21
CA GLN A 289 -15.05 18.28 8.55
C GLN A 289 -14.19 17.39 7.65
N PHE A 290 -14.80 16.39 7.01
CA PHE A 290 -14.09 15.47 6.13
C PHE A 290 -13.88 16.07 4.75
N ILE A 291 -12.66 15.95 4.24
CA ILE A 291 -12.32 16.26 2.84
C ILE A 291 -12.03 14.97 2.06
N PRO A 292 -12.57 14.81 0.84
CA PRO A 292 -12.27 13.65 0.01
C PRO A 292 -10.87 13.78 -0.59
N LEU A 293 -10.15 12.66 -0.67
CA LEU A 293 -8.85 12.56 -1.33
C LEU A 293 -8.89 11.53 -2.46
N PRO A 294 -9.47 11.88 -3.63
CA PRO A 294 -9.27 11.07 -4.82
C PRO A 294 -7.80 11.09 -5.22
N ILE A 295 -7.30 9.97 -5.73
CA ILE A 295 -5.89 9.79 -6.09
C ILE A 295 -5.76 8.83 -7.27
N SER A 296 -4.82 9.10 -8.17
CA SER A 296 -4.59 8.25 -9.34
C SER A 296 -3.84 6.97 -8.96
N LYS A 297 -3.97 5.92 -9.79
CA LYS A 297 -3.14 4.71 -9.71
C LYS A 297 -1.67 5.07 -9.59
N GLY A 298 -0.99 4.40 -8.66
CA GLY A 298 0.41 4.64 -8.31
C GLY A 298 0.62 5.72 -7.26
N GLY A 299 -0.42 6.45 -6.88
CA GLY A 299 -0.34 7.40 -5.76
C GLY A 299 -0.17 6.70 -4.41
N LEU A 300 0.57 7.36 -3.52
CA LEU A 300 0.76 6.97 -2.13
C LEU A 300 0.12 8.02 -1.22
N ILE A 301 -0.66 7.60 -0.24
CA ILE A 301 -1.14 8.43 0.87
C ILE A 301 -0.42 7.98 2.14
N LEU A 302 0.34 8.88 2.75
CA LEU A 302 0.83 8.71 4.11
C LEU A 302 -0.24 9.09 5.11
N ILE A 303 -0.43 8.26 6.14
CA ILE A 303 -1.51 8.38 7.13
C ILE A 303 -0.90 8.38 8.53
N HIS A 304 -0.96 9.50 9.24
CA HIS A 304 -0.54 9.56 10.64
C HIS A 304 -1.44 8.66 11.50
N GLY A 305 -0.89 7.91 12.47
CA GLY A 305 -1.66 6.95 13.26
C GLY A 305 -2.91 7.53 13.93
N GLU A 306 -2.86 8.80 14.33
CA GLU A 306 -3.97 9.53 14.94
C GLU A 306 -4.84 10.35 13.98
N VAL A 307 -4.60 10.38 12.66
CA VAL A 307 -5.50 11.17 11.79
C VAL A 307 -6.84 10.45 11.59
N VAL A 308 -7.94 11.16 11.81
CA VAL A 308 -9.29 10.63 11.63
C VAL A 308 -9.56 10.50 10.13
N HIS A 309 -9.90 9.28 9.71
CA HIS A 309 -10.19 9.01 8.32
C HIS A 309 -11.30 7.96 8.15
N LYS A 310 -11.94 7.98 6.97
CA LYS A 310 -13.02 7.06 6.57
C LYS A 310 -12.94 6.74 5.08
N SER A 311 -13.75 5.78 4.63
CA SER A 311 -14.05 5.62 3.21
C SER A 311 -15.49 5.19 3.00
N GLU A 312 -16.21 5.88 2.13
CA GLU A 312 -17.59 5.57 1.76
C GLU A 312 -17.69 4.23 1.03
N LEU A 313 -18.87 3.61 1.02
CA LEU A 313 -19.15 2.38 0.26
C LEU A 313 -18.81 2.55 -1.24
N ASN A 314 -18.35 1.49 -1.90
CA ASN A 314 -18.12 1.55 -3.36
C ASN A 314 -19.46 1.29 -4.07
N SER A 315 -20.06 2.35 -4.62
CA SER A 315 -21.33 2.30 -5.35
C SER A 315 -21.14 2.22 -6.87
N SER A 316 -19.89 2.18 -7.33
CA SER A 316 -19.53 2.16 -8.75
C SER A 316 -19.38 0.75 -9.31
N GLU A 317 -19.24 0.67 -10.64
CA GLU A 317 -18.98 -0.57 -11.40
C GLU A 317 -17.50 -0.98 -11.42
N SER A 318 -16.61 -0.15 -10.86
CA SER A 318 -15.17 -0.38 -10.83
C SER A 318 -14.71 -0.71 -9.42
N SER A 319 -13.74 -1.62 -9.28
CA SER A 319 -13.10 -1.89 -7.99
C SER A 319 -12.18 -0.74 -7.57
N ARG A 320 -11.71 -0.77 -6.31
CA ARG A 320 -10.70 0.18 -5.80
C ARG A 320 -9.63 -0.58 -5.03
N HIS A 321 -8.74 -1.22 -5.78
CA HIS A 321 -7.68 -2.04 -5.20
C HIS A 321 -6.59 -1.18 -4.55
N VAL A 322 -6.19 -1.55 -3.35
CA VAL A 322 -5.17 -0.87 -2.55
C VAL A 322 -4.27 -1.90 -1.90
N PHE A 323 -2.97 -1.60 -1.87
CA PHE A 323 -2.06 -2.23 -0.92
C PHE A 323 -1.73 -1.22 0.18
N THR A 324 -1.85 -1.64 1.44
CA THR A 324 -1.50 -0.81 2.59
C THR A 324 -0.58 -1.56 3.54
N PHE A 325 0.35 -0.85 4.17
CA PHE A 325 1.14 -1.38 5.27
C PHE A 325 1.41 -0.30 6.31
N HIS A 326 1.58 -0.75 7.55
CA HIS A 326 1.83 0.13 8.69
C HIS A 326 3.25 -0.07 9.19
N VAL A 327 3.90 1.05 9.45
CA VAL A 327 5.25 1.13 10.00
C VAL A 327 5.17 1.71 11.40
N MET A 328 5.92 1.11 12.33
CA MET A 328 6.14 1.66 13.66
C MET A 328 7.59 2.11 13.80
N GLU A 329 7.83 3.31 14.32
CA GLU A 329 9.16 3.70 14.83
C GLU A 329 9.47 2.91 16.11
N ALA A 330 10.40 1.96 16.07
CA ALA A 330 10.70 1.10 17.23
C ALA A 330 11.68 1.73 18.23
N LYS A 331 12.35 2.84 17.91
CA LYS A 331 13.23 3.55 18.85
C LYS A 331 12.40 4.35 19.85
N GLY A 332 12.54 4.01 21.13
CA GLY A 332 11.85 4.71 22.21
C GLY A 332 10.33 4.49 22.24
N THR A 333 9.85 3.42 21.60
CA THR A 333 8.43 3.11 21.48
C THR A 333 8.13 1.75 22.08
N THR A 334 7.04 1.66 22.83
CA THR A 334 6.50 0.41 23.36
C THR A 334 5.24 0.04 22.57
N TRP A 335 5.25 -1.15 21.95
CA TRP A 335 4.05 -1.73 21.35
C TRP A 335 3.12 -2.23 22.45
N SER A 336 1.85 -1.81 22.45
CA SER A 336 0.93 -2.24 23.48
C SER A 336 0.71 -3.75 23.43
N LYS A 337 0.84 -4.41 24.59
CA LYS A 337 0.56 -5.85 24.75
C LYS A 337 -0.92 -6.17 24.59
N GLU A 338 -1.78 -5.16 24.64
CA GLU A 338 -3.23 -5.31 24.51
C GLU A 338 -3.68 -5.25 23.05
N ASN A 339 -2.85 -4.77 22.12
CA ASN A 339 -3.20 -4.75 20.70
C ASN A 339 -3.55 -6.15 20.21
N TRP A 340 -4.61 -6.26 19.40
CA TRP A 340 -5.05 -7.52 18.80
C TRP A 340 -3.91 -8.24 18.05
N LEU A 341 -3.07 -7.47 17.37
CA LEU A 341 -1.90 -7.93 16.64
C LEU A 341 -0.65 -7.86 17.54
N GLN A 342 0.08 -8.96 17.61
CA GLN A 342 1.39 -9.04 18.27
C GLN A 342 2.41 -9.70 17.36
N PRO A 343 3.69 -9.35 17.51
CA PRO A 343 4.75 -10.11 16.86
C PRO A 343 4.77 -11.54 17.42
N THR A 344 5.01 -12.51 16.55
CA THR A 344 5.21 -13.92 16.93
C THR A 344 6.71 -14.24 16.95
N PRO A 345 7.15 -15.33 17.60
CA PRO A 345 8.52 -15.81 17.47
C PRO A 345 8.91 -16.08 16.00
N GLU A 346 7.95 -16.52 15.18
CA GLU A 346 8.14 -16.81 13.76
C GLU A 346 8.25 -15.54 12.91
N LEU A 347 7.50 -14.49 13.25
CA LEU A 347 7.54 -13.20 12.61
C LEU A 347 7.56 -12.07 13.66
N PRO A 348 8.75 -11.75 14.22
CA PRO A 348 8.94 -10.45 14.84
C PRO A 348 8.74 -9.37 13.79
N PHE A 349 8.31 -8.16 14.19
CA PHE A 349 8.13 -7.06 13.25
C PHE A 349 9.43 -6.77 12.49
N PRO A 350 9.48 -7.02 11.16
CA PRO A 350 10.72 -6.89 10.41
C PRO A 350 11.10 -5.42 10.23
N SER A 351 12.40 -5.13 10.25
CA SER A 351 12.94 -3.81 9.90
C SER A 351 12.51 -3.42 8.50
N LEU A 352 12.02 -2.19 8.32
CA LEU A 352 11.75 -1.62 7.00
C LEU A 352 13.07 -1.43 6.22
N TYR A 353 14.11 -0.97 6.91
CA TYR A 353 15.44 -0.79 6.33
C TYR A 353 16.16 -2.12 6.19
N THR A 354 16.74 -2.34 5.00
CA THR A 354 17.42 -3.58 4.59
C THR A 354 18.87 -3.34 4.22
#